data_AF-A0A813IR61-F1
#
_entry.id   AF-A0A813IR61-F1
#
_cell.length_a   1.000
_cell.length_b   1.000
_cell.length_c   1.000
_cell.angle_alpha   90.00
_cell.angle_beta   90.00
_cell.angle_gamma   90.00
#
_symmetry.space_group_name_H-M   'P 1'
#
loop_
_entity.id
_entity.type
_entity.pdbx_description
1 polymer ?
#
loop_
_entity_poly.entity_id
_entity_poly.type
_entity_poly.pdbx_seq_one_letter_code
_entity_poly.pdbx_strand_id
1 'polypeptide(L)'
;VKLEMRDLLGALQFVEVAQVTPQLGPTGSARLRGDALLVQADVLFTLLASNQKDQLACKRLLKEILEVLLAASEQFEAVAELNSLRRCHYLLARTFHQTGNTQCRDQHARSFRKLS
;
A
#
# COMPACT_ATOMS: atom_id res chain seq x y z
N VAL A 1 37.12 8.62 -24.64
CA VAL A 1 37.20 7.16 -24.44
C VAL A 1 36.17 6.53 -25.35
N LYS A 2 36.60 5.81 -26.40
CA LYS A 2 35.73 5.09 -27.34
C LYS A 2 35.33 3.76 -26.67
N LEU A 3 34.05 3.55 -26.41
CA LEU A 3 33.51 2.25 -26.02
C LEU A 3 33.44 1.39 -27.28
N GLU A 4 34.28 0.35 -27.35
CA GLU A 4 34.26 -0.59 -28.46
C GLU A 4 33.17 -1.64 -28.24
N MET A 5 32.53 -2.10 -29.33
CA MET A 5 31.41 -3.06 -29.31
C MET A 5 31.71 -4.41 -28.61
N ARG A 6 32.95 -4.67 -28.20
CA ARG A 6 33.30 -5.81 -27.34
C ARG A 6 32.78 -5.67 -25.91
N ASP A 7 32.58 -4.45 -25.40
CA ASP A 7 32.06 -4.23 -24.05
C ASP A 7 30.56 -4.53 -23.94
N LEU A 8 29.83 -4.58 -25.06
CA LEU A 8 28.42 -4.95 -25.09
C LEU A 8 28.19 -6.46 -24.87
N LEU A 9 29.10 -7.32 -25.34
CA LEU A 9 29.00 -8.77 -25.14
C LEU A 9 29.33 -9.17 -23.70
N GLY A 10 30.28 -8.49 -23.06
CA GLY A 10 30.54 -8.65 -21.62
C GLY A 10 29.38 -8.16 -20.76
N ALA A 11 28.76 -7.02 -21.12
CA ALA A 11 27.60 -6.48 -20.39
C ALA A 11 26.35 -7.37 -20.50
N LEU A 12 26.17 -8.08 -21.62
CA LEU A 12 25.05 -9.03 -21.79
C LEU A 12 25.25 -10.33 -20.99
N GLN A 13 26.49 -10.78 -20.76
CA GLN A 13 26.75 -11.96 -19.93
C GLN A 13 26.50 -11.71 -18.43
N PHE A 14 26.59 -10.47 -17.96
CA PHE A 14 26.19 -10.14 -16.58
C PHE A 14 24.67 -10.14 -16.38
N VAL A 15 23.87 -10.02 -17.45
CA VAL A 15 22.41 -10.07 -17.37
C VAL A 15 21.92 -11.52 -17.26
N GLU A 16 22.63 -12.50 -17.82
CA GLU A 16 22.24 -13.92 -17.74
C GLU A 16 22.76 -14.65 -16.50
N VAL A 17 23.84 -14.18 -15.85
CA VAL A 17 24.37 -14.80 -14.61
C VAL A 17 23.84 -14.12 -13.35
N ALA A 18 23.25 -12.93 -13.47
CA ALA A 18 22.46 -12.31 -12.41
C ALA A 18 20.99 -12.72 -12.53
N GLN A 19 20.70 -14.02 -12.51
CA GLN A 19 19.48 -14.48 -11.84
C GLN A 19 19.63 -14.26 -10.31
N VAL A 20 19.89 -13.02 -9.92
CA VAL A 20 19.46 -12.52 -8.62
C VAL A 20 17.99 -12.25 -8.82
N THR A 21 17.19 -13.33 -8.86
CA THR A 21 15.85 -13.23 -8.32
C THR A 21 16.10 -12.68 -6.92
N PRO A 22 15.71 -11.43 -6.59
CA PRO A 22 15.80 -11.00 -5.22
C PRO A 22 15.03 -12.08 -4.47
N GLN A 23 15.69 -12.77 -3.54
CA GLN A 23 14.99 -13.66 -2.64
C GLN A 23 14.12 -12.74 -1.80
N LEU A 24 12.96 -12.38 -2.37
CA LEU A 24 11.83 -11.86 -1.65
C LEU A 24 11.45 -13.01 -0.73
N GLY A 25 12.10 -13.07 0.43
CA GLY A 25 11.53 -13.77 1.55
C GLY A 25 10.07 -13.34 1.67
N PRO A 26 9.18 -14.21 2.17
CA PRO A 26 7.75 -13.90 2.26
C PRO A 26 7.48 -12.51 2.86
N THR A 27 8.32 -12.07 3.80
CA THR A 27 8.40 -10.73 4.40
C THR A 27 8.64 -9.58 3.41
N GLY A 28 9.61 -9.70 2.50
CA GLY A 28 9.88 -8.66 1.49
C GLY A 28 8.71 -8.48 0.52
N SER A 29 8.01 -9.58 0.19
CA SER A 29 6.85 -9.53 -0.71
C SER A 29 5.63 -8.88 -0.06
N ALA A 30 5.37 -9.15 1.22
CA ALA A 30 4.23 -8.60 1.94
C ALA A 30 4.38 -7.08 2.16
N ARG A 31 5.57 -6.61 2.58
CA ARG A 31 5.85 -5.17 2.69
C ARG A 31 5.60 -4.43 1.38
N LEU A 32 6.16 -4.91 0.27
CA LEU A 32 5.98 -4.29 -1.05
C LEU A 32 4.50 -4.27 -1.48
N ARG A 33 3.75 -5.34 -1.22
CA ARG A 33 2.30 -5.36 -1.48
C ARG A 33 1.56 -4.34 -0.63
N GLY A 34 1.89 -4.24 0.66
CA GLY A 34 1.32 -3.24 1.56
C GLY A 34 1.59 -1.82 1.06
N ASP A 35 2.82 -1.53 0.63
CA ASP A 35 3.20 -0.22 0.10
C ASP A 35 2.43 0.10 -1.20
N ALA A 36 2.30 -0.87 -2.10
CA ALA A 36 1.51 -0.72 -3.32
C ALA A 36 0.02 -0.44 -3.03
N LEU A 37 -0.57 -1.13 -2.05
CA LEU A 37 -1.95 -0.91 -1.63
C LEU A 37 -2.14 0.47 -1.00
N LEU A 38 -1.17 0.99 -0.24
CA LEU A 38 -1.22 2.36 0.27
C LEU A 38 -1.19 3.40 -0.86
N VAL A 39 -0.38 3.20 -1.90
CA VAL A 39 -0.37 4.07 -3.08
C VAL A 39 -1.72 4.03 -3.79
N GLN A 40 -2.31 2.83 -3.95
CA GLN A 40 -3.66 2.69 -4.51
C GLN A 40 -4.71 3.44 -3.67
N ALA A 41 -4.64 3.34 -2.34
CA ALA A 41 -5.53 4.08 -1.45
C ALA A 41 -5.38 5.60 -1.61
N ASP A 42 -4.15 6.12 -1.73
CA ASP A 42 -3.88 7.55 -1.96
C ASP A 42 -4.49 8.04 -3.31
N VAL A 43 -4.40 7.22 -4.37
CA VAL A 43 -5.08 7.50 -5.65
C VAL A 43 -6.59 7.52 -5.49
N LEU A 44 -7.18 6.54 -4.80
CA LEU A 44 -8.62 6.49 -4.56
C LEU A 44 -9.11 7.68 -3.72
N PHE A 45 -8.34 8.13 -2.71
CA PHE A 45 -8.64 9.36 -1.97
C PHE A 45 -8.62 10.60 -2.86
N THR A 46 -7.68 10.67 -3.80
CA THR A 46 -7.59 11.77 -4.79
C THR A 46 -8.80 11.77 -5.72
N LEU A 47 -9.24 10.60 -6.18
CA LEU A 47 -10.47 10.44 -6.96
C LEU A 47 -11.71 10.83 -6.15
N LEU A 48 -11.80 10.42 -4.89
CA LEU A 48 -12.90 10.78 -4.00
C LEU A 48 -12.99 12.30 -3.82
N ALA A 49 -11.85 12.97 -3.60
CA ALA A 49 -11.80 14.42 -3.49
C ALA A 49 -12.26 15.13 -4.78
N SER A 50 -12.00 14.53 -5.94
CA SER A 50 -12.37 15.07 -7.24
C SER A 50 -13.85 14.83 -7.61
N ASN A 51 -14.50 13.83 -7.00
CA ASN A 51 -15.87 13.40 -7.33
C ASN A 51 -16.91 13.74 -6.25
N GLN A 52 -16.64 14.71 -5.36
CA GLN A 52 -17.50 15.04 -4.20
C GLN A 52 -18.97 15.36 -4.53
N LYS A 53 -19.27 15.77 -5.77
CA LYS A 53 -20.63 16.08 -6.22
C LYS A 53 -21.46 14.83 -6.53
N ASP A 54 -20.82 13.71 -6.84
CA ASP A 54 -21.48 12.43 -7.13
C ASP A 54 -21.48 11.56 -5.87
N GLN A 55 -22.63 11.55 -5.17
CA GLN A 55 -22.80 10.78 -3.94
C GLN A 55 -22.69 9.26 -4.16
N LEU A 56 -23.10 8.76 -5.32
CA LEU A 56 -23.02 7.32 -5.63
C LEU A 56 -21.57 6.92 -5.87
N ALA A 57 -20.83 7.69 -6.67
CA ALA A 57 -19.40 7.48 -6.87
C ALA A 57 -18.63 7.59 -5.55
N CYS A 58 -18.94 8.59 -4.72
CA CYS A 58 -18.30 8.76 -3.41
C CYS A 58 -18.50 7.53 -2.51
N LYS A 59 -19.73 6.99 -2.42
CA LYS A 59 -20.01 5.79 -1.63
C LYS A 59 -19.24 4.57 -2.14
N ARG A 60 -19.13 4.41 -3.46
CA ARG A 60 -18.36 3.31 -4.08
C ARG A 60 -16.86 3.44 -3.77
N LEU A 61 -16.29 4.63 -3.97
CA LEU A 61 -14.89 4.92 -3.68
C LEU A 61 -14.56 4.72 -2.21
N LEU A 62 -15.42 5.17 -1.29
CA LEU A 62 -15.23 4.94 0.15
C LEU A 62 -15.20 3.45 0.51
N LYS A 63 -16.07 2.64 -0.11
CA LYS A 63 -16.06 1.18 0.08
C LYS A 63 -14.75 0.56 -0.43
N GLU A 64 -14.31 0.95 -1.61
CA GLU A 64 -13.08 0.44 -2.21
C GLU A 64 -11.83 0.84 -1.40
N ILE A 65 -11.78 2.08 -0.91
CA ILE A 65 -10.73 2.56 0.01
C ILE A 65 -10.67 1.69 1.27
N LEU A 66 -11.82 1.34 1.86
CA LEU A 66 -11.85 0.47 3.04
C LEU A 66 -11.28 -0.92 2.74
N GLU A 67 -11.68 -1.54 1.63
CA GLU A 67 -11.17 -2.85 1.20
C GLU A 67 -9.65 -2.83 1.00
N VAL A 68 -9.14 -1.82 0.29
CA VAL A 68 -7.69 -1.67 0.04
C VAL A 68 -6.91 -1.42 1.32
N LEU A 69 -7.41 -0.57 2.23
CA LEU A 69 -6.72 -0.27 3.49
C LEU A 69 -6.73 -1.45 4.47
N LEU A 70 -7.80 -2.25 4.50
CA LEU A 70 -7.84 -3.48 5.28
C LEU A 70 -6.80 -4.48 4.76
N ALA A 71 -6.77 -4.71 3.44
CA ALA A 71 -5.77 -5.58 2.82
C ALA A 71 -4.34 -5.09 3.09
N ALA A 72 -4.08 -3.78 3.01
CA ALA A 72 -2.78 -3.20 3.33
C ALA A 72 -2.39 -3.46 4.80
N SER A 73 -3.34 -3.28 5.73
CA SER A 73 -3.11 -3.54 7.15
C SER A 73 -2.73 -5.00 7.43
N GLU A 74 -3.38 -5.96 6.78
CA GLU A 74 -3.03 -7.38 6.89
C GLU A 74 -1.60 -7.66 6.38
N GLN A 75 -1.20 -7.04 5.27
CA GLN A 75 0.17 -7.19 4.76
C GLN A 75 1.21 -6.65 5.74
N PHE A 76 0.98 -5.48 6.34
CA PHE A 76 1.92 -4.88 7.28
C PHE A 76 1.92 -5.58 8.65
N GLU A 77 0.78 -6.09 9.10
CA GLU A 77 0.69 -6.87 10.34
C GLU A 77 1.48 -8.18 10.22
N ALA A 78 1.41 -8.86 9.06
CA ALA A 78 2.16 -10.10 8.79
C ALA A 78 3.68 -9.92 8.87
N VAL A 79 4.19 -8.71 8.71
CA VAL A 79 5.63 -8.39 8.75
C VAL A 79 6.02 -7.46 9.89
N ALA A 80 5.09 -7.18 10.81
CA ALA A 80 5.27 -6.26 11.94
C ALA A 80 5.79 -4.86 11.55
N GLU A 81 5.39 -4.32 10.40
CA GLU A 81 5.76 -2.97 9.95
C GLU A 81 4.88 -1.90 10.63
N LEU A 82 5.23 -1.57 11.88
CA LEU A 82 4.39 -0.78 12.80
C LEU A 82 4.04 0.61 12.27
N ASN A 83 4.97 1.31 11.60
CA ASN A 83 4.74 2.66 11.09
C ASN A 83 3.66 2.69 10.00
N SER A 84 3.78 1.78 9.02
CA SER A 84 2.80 1.66 7.94
C SER A 84 1.48 1.12 8.44
N LEU A 85 1.49 0.16 9.38
CA LEU A 85 0.29 -0.34 10.04
C LEU A 85 -0.45 0.77 10.81
N ARG A 86 0.29 1.63 11.53
CA ARG A 86 -0.27 2.80 12.20
C ARG A 86 -0.94 3.75 11.20
N ARG A 87 -0.29 4.03 10.05
CA ARG A 87 -0.90 4.84 8.99
C ARG A 87 -2.19 4.21 8.47
N CYS A 88 -2.22 2.89 8.24
CA CYS A 88 -3.43 2.19 7.82
C CYS A 88 -4.57 2.37 8.82
N HIS A 89 -4.32 2.17 10.11
CA HIS A 89 -5.36 2.34 11.14
C HIS A 89 -5.87 3.78 11.27
N TYR A 90 -4.99 4.78 11.12
CA TYR A 90 -5.43 6.18 11.07
C TYR A 90 -6.39 6.43 9.89
N LEU A 91 -6.01 5.96 8.69
CA LEU A 91 -6.82 6.14 7.48
C LEU A 91 -8.14 5.36 7.56
N LEU A 92 -8.12 4.12 8.05
CA LEU A 92 -9.33 3.31 8.29
C LEU A 92 -10.30 3.99 9.23
N ALA A 93 -9.81 4.52 10.36
CA ALA A 93 -10.66 5.25 11.29
C ALA A 93 -11.33 6.47 10.63
N ARG A 94 -10.57 7.23 9.82
CA ARG A 94 -11.10 8.37 9.08
C ARG A 94 -12.15 7.94 8.04
N THR A 95 -11.91 6.88 7.28
CA THR A 95 -12.84 6.40 6.25
C THR A 95 -14.10 5.80 6.88
N PHE A 96 -13.99 5.04 7.97
CA PHE A 96 -15.16 4.53 8.71
C PHE A 96 -16.00 5.64 9.35
N HIS A 97 -15.37 6.75 9.78
CA HIS A 97 -16.11 7.93 10.20
C HIS A 97 -16.95 8.50 9.04
N GLN A 98 -16.40 8.59 7.83
CA GLN A 98 -17.12 9.10 6.65
C GLN A 98 -18.27 8.18 6.22
N THR A 99 -18.19 6.88 6.47
CA THR A 99 -19.28 5.92 6.18
C THR A 99 -20.27 5.75 7.33
N GLY A 100 -20.07 6.43 8.47
CA GLY A 100 -20.95 6.36 9.64
C GLY A 100 -20.79 5.10 10.49
N ASN A 101 -19.77 4.26 10.23
CA ASN A 101 -19.50 3.06 11.04
C ASN A 101 -18.65 3.40 12.27
N THR A 102 -19.32 3.90 13.30
CA THR A 102 -18.73 4.33 14.57
C THR A 102 -17.97 3.21 15.28
N GLN A 103 -18.47 1.97 15.24
CA GLN A 103 -17.84 0.83 15.91
C GLN A 103 -16.47 0.51 15.31
N CYS A 104 -16.38 0.37 13.99
CA CYS A 104 -15.12 0.11 13.30
C CYS A 104 -14.17 1.30 13.40
N ARG A 105 -14.69 2.54 13.32
CA ARG A 105 -13.91 3.76 13.58
C ARG A 105 -13.20 3.69 14.92
N ASP A 106 -13.93 3.39 15.99
CA ASP A 106 -13.37 3.37 17.35
C ASP A 106 -12.38 2.23 17.56
N GLN A 107 -12.61 1.08 16.92
CA GLN A 107 -11.65 -0.02 16.91
C GLN A 107 -10.32 0.42 16.30
N HIS A 108 -10.32 0.97 15.08
CA HIS A 108 -9.09 1.39 14.42
C HIS A 108 -8.43 2.59 15.11
N ALA A 109 -9.21 3.51 15.69
CA ALA A 109 -8.67 4.59 16.50
C ALA A 109 -7.94 4.06 17.76
N ARG A 110 -8.47 3.00 18.41
CA ARG A 110 -7.76 2.33 19.52
C ARG A 110 -6.48 1.66 19.03
N SER A 111 -6.51 0.94 17.91
CA SER A 111 -5.32 0.30 17.34
C SER A 111 -4.23 1.32 16.98
N PHE A 112 -4.60 2.44 16.36
CA PHE A 112 -3.67 3.55 16.07
C PHE A 112 -2.95 4.04 17.33
N ARG A 113 -3.69 4.26 18.43
CA ARG A 113 -3.12 4.72 19.71
C ARG A 113 -2.19 3.70 20.37
N LYS A 114 -2.45 2.40 20.19
CA LYS A 114 -1.61 1.32 20.74
C LYS A 114 -0.26 1.19 20.02
N LEU A 115 -0.20 1.60 18.75
CA LEU A 115 1.00 1.57 17.92
C LEU A 115 1.80 2.89 17.95
N SER A 116 1.38 3.86 18.76
CA SER A 116 1.99 5.20 18.85
C SER A 116 3.03 5.30 19.95
#